data_AF-A0A5N1LG79-F1
#
_entry.id   AF-A0A5N1LG79-F1
#
_cell.length_a   1.000
_cell.length_b   1.000
_cell.length_c   1.000
_cell.angle_alpha   90.00
_cell.angle_beta   90.00
_cell.angle_gamma   90.00
#
_symmetry.space_group_name_H-M   'P 1'
#
loop_
_entity.id
_entity.type
_entity.pdbx_description
1 polymer ?
#
loop_
_entity_poly.entity_id
_entity_poly.type
_entity_poly.pdbx_seq_one_letter_code
_entity_poly.pdbx_strand_id
1 'polypeptide(L)'
;MPGKANPETDESAVTLWWEHHLSHTHAVLWTVILVATVGDILLTMTGLTVGLQEGNVVVSTMLAEFGLAGLWLVKFGAMLWLVAGWRLLSEHNATVFLALFAVVTLAVVAYNAVTILQYRGVITAVAVF
;
A
#
# COMPACT_ATOMS: atom_id res chain seq x y z
N MET A 1 -42.85 -12.99 5.80
CA MET A 1 -42.16 -14.29 5.60
C MET A 1 -40.68 -13.99 5.39
N PRO A 2 -39.84 -13.94 6.45
CA PRO A 2 -38.41 -13.71 6.29
C PRO A 2 -37.77 -15.03 5.83
N GLY A 3 -37.15 -15.00 4.64
CA GLY A 3 -36.38 -16.13 4.13
C GLY A 3 -35.24 -16.41 5.09
N LYS A 4 -35.24 -17.62 5.68
CA LYS A 4 -34.14 -18.09 6.52
C LYS A 4 -32.88 -18.14 5.65
N ALA A 5 -31.87 -17.36 6.00
CA ALA A 5 -30.54 -17.48 5.42
C ALA A 5 -30.09 -18.94 5.58
N ASN A 6 -29.78 -19.59 4.46
CA ASN A 6 -29.39 -21.00 4.43
C ASN A 6 -27.95 -21.11 4.97
N PRO A 7 -27.70 -21.84 6.08
CA PRO A 7 -26.38 -21.93 6.70
C PRO A 7 -25.31 -22.49 5.74
N GLU A 8 -25.71 -23.30 4.76
CA GLU A 8 -24.81 -23.86 3.75
C GLU A 8 -24.21 -22.81 2.81
N THR A 9 -24.92 -21.71 2.52
CA THR A 9 -24.39 -20.58 1.71
C THR A 9 -23.35 -19.76 2.46
N ASP A 10 -23.48 -19.68 3.79
CA ASP A 10 -22.57 -18.90 4.63
C ASP A 10 -21.28 -19.69 4.90
N GLU A 11 -21.39 -20.99 5.18
CA GLU A 11 -20.22 -21.86 5.29
C GLU A 11 -19.47 -22.01 3.96
N SER A 12 -20.17 -22.13 2.82
CA SER A 12 -19.51 -22.22 1.51
C SER A 12 -18.87 -20.90 1.08
N ALA A 13 -19.45 -19.75 1.40
CA ALA A 13 -18.78 -18.47 1.23
C ALA A 13 -17.53 -18.41 2.13
N VAL A 14 -17.65 -18.75 3.41
CA VAL A 14 -16.53 -18.73 4.36
C VAL A 14 -15.42 -19.69 3.92
N THR A 15 -15.70 -20.89 3.42
CA THR A 15 -14.65 -21.81 2.94
C THR A 15 -13.98 -21.32 1.65
N LEU A 16 -14.75 -20.73 0.72
CA LEU A 16 -14.19 -20.10 -0.50
C LEU A 16 -13.32 -18.88 -0.15
N TRP A 17 -13.62 -18.19 0.97
CA TRP A 17 -12.81 -17.12 1.54
C TRP A 17 -11.44 -17.58 2.07
N TRP A 18 -11.27 -18.86 2.41
CA TRP A 18 -10.02 -19.41 2.98
C TRP A 18 -9.09 -20.04 1.94
N GLU A 19 -9.60 -20.47 0.79
CA GLU A 19 -8.83 -21.25 -0.20
C GLU A 19 -7.97 -20.40 -1.17
N HIS A 20 -7.87 -19.08 -0.97
CA HIS A 20 -6.98 -18.26 -1.79
C HIS A 20 -5.51 -18.57 -1.46
N HIS A 21 -4.96 -19.58 -2.14
CA HIS A 21 -3.60 -20.07 -1.93
C HIS A 21 -2.56 -18.98 -2.26
N LEU A 22 -1.67 -18.75 -1.30
CA LEU A 22 -0.47 -17.93 -1.47
C LEU A 22 0.52 -18.69 -2.36
N SER A 23 0.41 -18.50 -3.67
CA SER A 23 1.43 -18.96 -4.61
C SER A 23 2.79 -18.33 -4.26
N HIS A 24 3.89 -18.96 -4.65
CA HIS A 24 5.23 -18.44 -4.40
C HIS A 24 5.39 -17.01 -4.96
N THR A 25 4.83 -16.75 -6.14
CA THR A 25 4.80 -15.42 -6.77
C THR A 25 4.04 -14.40 -5.91
N HIS A 26 2.85 -14.76 -5.41
CA HIS A 26 2.09 -13.88 -4.51
C HIS A 26 2.87 -13.59 -3.24
N ALA A 27 3.54 -14.58 -2.64
CA ALA A 27 4.34 -14.39 -1.44
C ALA A 27 5.51 -13.40 -1.67
N VAL A 28 6.22 -13.53 -2.80
CA VAL A 28 7.28 -12.59 -3.19
C VAL A 28 6.73 -11.18 -3.38
N LEU A 29 5.64 -11.03 -4.14
CA LEU A 29 5.02 -9.72 -4.37
C LEU A 29 4.54 -9.08 -3.08
N TRP A 30 3.86 -9.83 -2.20
CA TRP A 30 3.46 -9.36 -0.88
C TRP A 30 4.66 -8.93 -0.04
N THR A 31 5.75 -9.68 -0.07
CA THR A 31 6.99 -9.33 0.65
C THR A 31 7.55 -8.01 0.15
N VAL A 32 7.66 -7.83 -1.17
CA VAL A 32 8.12 -6.57 -1.79
C VAL A 32 7.23 -5.41 -1.38
N ILE A 33 5.91 -5.59 -1.43
CA ILE A 33 4.93 -4.56 -1.07
C ILE A 33 5.07 -4.18 0.41
N LEU A 34 5.19 -5.15 1.32
CA LEU A 34 5.32 -4.89 2.74
C LEU A 34 6.62 -4.15 3.05
N VAL A 35 7.74 -4.59 2.49
CA VAL A 35 9.05 -3.93 2.68
C VAL A 35 9.02 -2.51 2.11
N ALA A 36 8.49 -2.33 0.90
CA ALA A 36 8.35 -1.01 0.29
C ALA A 36 7.44 -0.10 1.10
N THR A 37 6.32 -0.62 1.62
CA THR A 37 5.40 0.15 2.48
C THR A 37 6.08 0.62 3.76
N VAL A 38 6.88 -0.24 4.40
CA VAL A 38 7.68 0.16 5.58
C VAL A 38 8.69 1.24 5.20
N GLY A 39 9.41 1.04 4.10
CA GLY A 39 10.37 2.04 3.58
C GLY A 39 9.71 3.39 3.32
N ASP A 40 8.51 3.39 2.72
CA ASP A 40 7.74 4.60 2.42
C ASP A 40 7.35 5.34 3.70
N ILE A 41 6.83 4.63 4.70
CA ILE A 41 6.46 5.22 5.99
C ILE A 41 7.68 5.88 6.65
N LEU A 42 8.82 5.18 6.66
CA LEU A 42 10.06 5.71 7.25
C LEU A 42 10.59 6.93 6.51
N LEU A 43 10.51 6.93 5.17
CA LEU A 43 10.88 8.09 4.35
C LEU A 43 9.95 9.26 4.61
N THR A 44 8.63 9.05 4.60
CA THR A 44 7.66 10.12 4.91
C THR A 44 7.92 10.69 6.30
N MET A 45 8.09 9.85 7.32
CA MET A 45 8.45 10.31 8.67
C MET A 45 9.75 11.12 8.68
N THR A 46 10.77 10.63 7.98
CA THR A 46 12.05 11.34 7.87
C THR A 46 11.87 12.69 7.17
N GLY A 47 11.10 12.74 6.08
CA GLY A 47 10.75 13.95 5.34
C GLY A 47 10.08 15.00 6.24
N LEU A 48 9.10 14.57 7.03
CA LEU A 48 8.40 15.44 7.99
C LEU A 48 9.37 15.98 9.07
N THR A 49 10.30 15.16 9.58
CA THR A 49 11.28 15.62 10.58
C THR A 49 12.28 16.65 10.03
N VAL A 50 12.50 16.67 8.72
CA VAL A 50 13.40 17.63 8.07
C VAL A 50 12.68 18.87 7.53
N GLY A 51 11.36 18.98 7.77
CA GLY A 51 10.56 20.14 7.36
C GLY A 51 10.09 20.10 5.91
N LEU A 52 10.19 18.96 5.22
CA LEU A 52 9.56 18.78 3.92
C LEU A 52 8.04 18.69 4.11
N GLN A 53 7.29 19.46 3.33
CA GLN A 53 5.84 19.37 3.28
C GLN A 53 5.41 18.19 2.40
N GLU A 54 4.36 17.50 2.84
CA GLU A 54 3.78 16.39 2.09
C GLU A 54 3.11 16.91 0.81
N GLY A 55 3.60 16.50 -0.37
CA GLY A 55 3.04 16.91 -1.66
C GLY A 55 1.69 16.25 -1.99
N ASN A 56 1.36 15.15 -1.32
CA ASN A 56 0.09 14.45 -1.50
C ASN A 56 -1.00 15.14 -0.67
N VAL A 57 -1.96 15.79 -1.33
CA VAL A 57 -3.06 16.54 -0.69
C VAL A 57 -3.85 15.68 0.31
N VAL A 58 -4.11 14.41 0.00
CA VAL A 58 -4.86 13.49 0.88
C VAL A 58 -4.07 13.21 2.15
N VAL A 59 -2.79 12.86 2.03
CA VAL A 59 -1.92 12.57 3.17
C VAL A 59 -1.68 13.85 3.98
N SER A 60 -1.47 14.99 3.32
CA SER A 60 -1.30 16.30 3.95
C SER A 60 -2.54 16.70 4.78
N THR A 61 -3.73 16.50 4.24
CA THR A 61 -4.99 16.79 4.95
C THR A 61 -5.16 15.89 6.17
N MET A 62 -4.91 14.58 6.00
CA MET A 62 -5.00 13.61 7.08
C MET A 62 -3.95 13.85 8.16
N LEU A 63 -2.73 14.26 7.79
CA LEU A 63 -1.70 14.68 8.73
C LEU A 63 -2.08 15.97 9.47
N ALA A 64 -2.71 16.93 8.79
CA ALA A 64 -3.15 18.17 9.43
C ALA A 64 -4.28 17.94 10.44
N GLU A 65 -5.20 17.02 10.14
CA GLU A 65 -6.39 16.77 10.95
C GLU A 65 -6.15 15.73 12.06
N PHE A 66 -5.39 14.67 11.77
CA PHE A 66 -5.18 13.53 12.67
C PHE A 66 -3.70 13.31 13.05
N GLY A 67 -2.78 14.17 12.60
CA GLY A 67 -1.35 13.99 12.84
C GLY A 67 -0.85 12.68 12.24
N LEU A 68 0.12 12.06 12.92
CA LEU A 68 0.72 10.80 12.49
C LEU A 68 -0.30 9.64 12.39
N ALA A 69 -1.42 9.71 13.11
CA ALA A 69 -2.50 8.73 12.99
C ALA A 69 -3.21 8.81 11.63
N GLY A 70 -3.27 9.99 11.00
CA GLY A 70 -3.82 10.15 9.65
C GLY A 70 -2.98 9.44 8.59
N LEU A 71 -1.64 9.48 8.71
CA LEU A 71 -0.74 8.71 7.85
C LEU A 71 -1.01 7.21 7.96
N TRP A 72 -1.15 6.71 9.19
CA TRP A 72 -1.50 5.31 9.44
C TRP A 72 -2.85 4.93 8.87
N LEU A 73 -3.87 5.79 8.99
CA LEU A 73 -5.20 5.54 8.48
C LEU A 73 -5.19 5.37 6.95
N VAL A 74 -4.49 6.26 6.24
CA VAL A 74 -4.35 6.18 4.78
C VAL A 74 -3.62 4.90 4.36
N LYS A 75 -2.49 4.59 4.99
CA LYS A 75 -1.72 3.37 4.69
C LYS A 75 -2.50 2.10 4.99
N PHE A 76 -3.19 2.06 6.13
CA PHE A 76 -4.00 0.93 6.54
C PHE A 76 -5.20 0.74 5.60
N GLY A 77 -5.90 1.82 5.24
CA GLY A 77 -6.99 1.77 4.27
C GLY A 77 -6.53 1.24 2.90
N ALA A 78 -5.39 1.72 2.41
CA ALA A 78 -4.79 1.22 1.17
C ALA A 78 -4.43 -0.27 1.27
N MET A 79 -3.88 -0.72 2.40
CA MET A 79 -3.54 -2.12 2.64
C MET A 79 -4.79 -3.01 2.67
N LEU A 80 -5.86 -2.59 3.35
CA LEU A 80 -7.13 -3.32 3.36
C LEU A 80 -7.73 -3.42 1.95
N TRP A 81 -7.68 -2.33 1.18
CA TRP A 81 -8.13 -2.32 -0.20
C TRP A 81 -7.32 -3.28 -1.08
N LEU A 82 -6.00 -3.30 -0.90
CA LEU A 82 -5.11 -4.23 -1.60
C LEU A 82 -5.42 -5.69 -1.27
N VAL A 83 -5.60 -6.02 0.02
CA VAL A 83 -5.97 -7.38 0.46
C VAL A 83 -7.32 -7.80 -0.14
N ALA A 84 -8.32 -6.90 -0.10
CA ALA A 84 -9.64 -7.16 -0.68
C ALA A 84 -9.56 -7.37 -2.20
N GLY A 85 -8.86 -6.48 -2.91
CA GLY A 85 -8.66 -6.58 -4.35
C GLY A 85 -7.94 -7.88 -4.74
N TRP A 86 -6.87 -8.24 -4.05
CA TRP A 86 -6.14 -9.48 -4.27
C TRP A 86 -7.04 -10.71 -4.12
N ARG A 87 -7.88 -10.76 -3.07
CA ARG A 87 -8.77 -11.91 -2.81
C ARG A 87 -9.94 -12.03 -3.78
N LEU A 88 -10.43 -10.93 -4.33
CA LEU A 88 -11.58 -10.92 -5.25
C LEU A 88 -11.20 -11.22 -6.69
N LEU A 89 -9.91 -11.26 -7.02
CA LEU A 89 -9.40 -11.48 -8.36
C LEU A 89 -9.04 -12.95 -8.61
N SER A 90 -9.17 -13.40 -9.85
CA SER A 90 -8.60 -14.68 -10.29
C SER A 90 -7.07 -14.66 -10.19
N GLU A 91 -6.41 -15.81 -10.07
CA GLU A 91 -4.96 -15.91 -9.82
C GLU A 91 -4.09 -15.07 -10.78
N HIS A 92 -4.39 -15.09 -12.08
CA HIS A 92 -3.65 -14.30 -13.06
C HIS A 92 -3.86 -12.78 -12.85
N ASN A 93 -5.11 -12.36 -12.63
CA ASN A 93 -5.44 -10.96 -12.40
C ASN A 93 -4.90 -10.47 -11.05
N ALA A 94 -4.91 -11.32 -10.03
CA ALA A 94 -4.32 -11.08 -8.72
C ALA A 94 -2.80 -10.87 -8.81
N THR A 95 -2.11 -11.68 -9.63
CA THR A 95 -0.68 -11.51 -9.90
C THR A 95 -0.39 -10.17 -10.59
N VAL A 96 -1.14 -9.83 -11.65
CA VAL A 96 -0.97 -8.56 -12.37
C VAL A 96 -1.26 -7.37 -11.45
N PHE A 97 -2.33 -7.47 -10.65
CA PHE A 97 -2.72 -6.45 -9.69
C PHE A 97 -1.64 -6.19 -8.63
N LEU A 98 -1.12 -7.27 -8.00
CA LEU A 98 -0.04 -7.16 -7.04
C LEU A 98 1.26 -6.66 -7.67
N ALA A 99 1.59 -7.08 -8.89
CA ALA A 99 2.78 -6.62 -9.60
C ALA A 99 2.71 -5.12 -9.91
N LEU A 100 1.58 -4.64 -10.43
CA LEU A 100 1.36 -3.22 -10.68
C LEU A 100 1.46 -2.40 -9.39
N PHE A 101 0.81 -2.86 -8.32
CA PHE A 101 0.88 -2.21 -7.02
C PHE A 101 2.31 -2.15 -6.48
N ALA A 102 3.06 -3.25 -6.58
CA ALA A 102 4.45 -3.31 -6.16
C ALA A 102 5.33 -2.31 -6.93
N VAL A 103 5.19 -2.25 -8.26
CA VAL A 103 5.95 -1.32 -9.10
C VAL A 103 5.66 0.14 -8.72
N VAL A 104 4.38 0.50 -8.58
CA VAL A 104 3.99 1.86 -8.20
C VAL A 104 4.52 2.20 -6.80
N THR A 105 4.38 1.30 -5.84
CA THR A 105 4.86 1.51 -4.46
C THR A 105 6.39 1.70 -4.44
N LEU A 106 7.14 0.88 -5.17
CA LEU A 106 8.59 1.03 -5.29
C LEU A 106 8.99 2.35 -5.95
N ALA A 107 8.27 2.78 -6.99
CA ALA A 107 8.52 4.06 -7.65
C ALA A 107 8.31 5.24 -6.69
N VAL A 108 7.24 5.21 -5.87
CA VAL A 108 6.97 6.24 -4.86
C VAL A 108 8.07 6.25 -3.78
N VAL A 109 8.48 5.08 -3.28
CA VAL A 109 9.58 4.97 -2.32
C VAL A 109 10.88 5.53 -2.89
N ALA A 110 11.21 5.18 -4.13
CA ALA A 110 12.40 5.68 -4.80
C ALA A 110 12.36 7.20 -5.00
N TYR A 111 11.21 7.74 -5.39
CA TYR A 111 11.00 9.18 -5.51
C TYR A 111 11.22 9.88 -4.16
N ASN A 112 10.56 9.41 -3.10
CA ASN A 112 10.70 9.94 -1.75
C ASN A 112 12.16 9.86 -1.25
N ALA A 113 12.87 8.78 -1.57
CA ALA A 113 14.29 8.61 -1.23
C ALA A 113 15.15 9.66 -1.90
N VAL A 114 14.96 9.85 -3.21
CA VAL A 114 15.70 10.83 -4.02
C VAL A 114 15.43 12.24 -3.51
N THR A 115 14.18 12.60 -3.23
CA THR A 115 13.81 13.91 -2.69
C THR A 115 14.54 14.20 -1.37
N ILE A 116 14.57 13.24 -0.45
CA ILE A 116 15.28 13.41 0.83
C ILE A 116 16.78 13.51 0.62
N LEU A 117 17.35 12.68 -0.26
CA LEU A 117 18.79 12.65 -0.52
C LEU A 117 19.27 13.95 -1.22
N GLN A 118 18.44 14.52 -2.08
CA GLN A 118 18.63 15.86 -2.66
C GLN A 118 18.54 16.96 -1.60
N TYR A 119 17.49 16.92 -0.77
CA TYR A 119 17.31 17.90 0.31
C TYR A 119 18.48 17.88 1.31
N ARG A 120 19.03 16.70 1.59
CA ARG A 120 20.23 16.51 2.42
C ARG A 120 21.54 16.92 1.73
N GLY A 121 21.51 17.30 0.45
CA GLY A 121 22.70 17.67 -0.32
C GLY A 121 23.65 16.51 -0.63
N VAL A 122 23.18 15.27 -0.50
CA VAL A 122 24.00 14.06 -0.70
C VAL A 122 24.06 13.67 -2.18
N ILE A 123 22.98 13.93 -2.93
CA ILE A 123 22.97 13.80 -4.40
C ILE A 123 22.45 15.07 -5.05
N THR A 124 23.06 15.48 -6.16
CA THR A 124 22.53 16.48 -7.08
C THR A 124 21.99 15.72 -8.28
N ALA A 125 20.67 15.57 -8.40
CA ALA A 125 20.12 15.13 -9.67
C ALA A 125 20.14 16.34 -10.62
N VAL A 126 20.66 16.14 -11.83
CA VAL A 126 20.50 17.12 -12.91
C VAL A 126 19.01 17.24 -13.15
N ALA A 127 18.42 18.38 -12.82
CA ALA A 127 17.04 18.69 -13.16
C ALA A 127 16.93 18.68 -14.70
N VAL A 128 16.39 17.59 -15.25
CA VAL A 128 15.96 17.57 -16.64
C VAL A 128 14.55 18.15 -16.61
N PHE A 129 14.46 19.42 -17.00
CA PHE A 129 13.23 20.18 -17.19
C PHE A 129 12.39 19.61 -18.33
#